data_AF-A0A847X6S5-F1
#
_entry.id   AF-A0A847X6S5-F1
#
_cell.length_a   1.000
_cell.length_b   1.000
_cell.length_c   1.000
_cell.angle_alpha   90.00
_cell.angle_beta   90.00
_cell.angle_gamma   90.00
#
_symmetry.space_group_name_H-M   'P 1'
#
loop_
_entity.id
_entity.type
_entity.pdbx_description
1 polymer ?
#
loop_
_entity_poly.entity_id
_entity_poly.type
_entity_poly.pdbx_seq_one_letter_code
_entity_poly.pdbx_strand_id
1 'polypeptide(L)' 'MNKYKKFDFNGSGMAIGICIGVVIGLLMDNLPIGIGIGVALGAGLGASSNDKTKK' A
#
# COMPACT_ATOMS: atom_id res chain seq x y z
N MET A 1 -4.81 -30.71 17.51
CA MET A 1 -3.62 -29.83 17.43
C MET A 1 -3.56 -29.25 16.02
N ASN A 2 -4.12 -28.06 15.77
CA ASN A 2 -4.11 -27.42 14.45
C ASN A 2 -3.82 -25.92 14.61
N LYS A 3 -2.54 -25.56 14.50
CA LYS A 3 -2.04 -24.18 14.50
C LYS A 3 -1.97 -23.67 13.05
N TYR A 4 -3.11 -23.47 12.41
CA TYR A 4 -3.16 -22.73 11.15
C TYR A 4 -2.99 -21.25 11.47
N LYS A 5 -1.79 -20.73 11.25
CA LYS A 5 -1.53 -19.29 11.31
C LYS A 5 -2.18 -18.68 10.07
N LYS A 6 -3.26 -17.91 10.26
CA LYS A 6 -3.70 -16.98 9.21
C LYS A 6 -2.55 -16.01 8.96
N PHE A 7 -2.05 -15.99 7.72
CA PHE A 7 -1.21 -14.91 7.24
C PHE A 7 -2.14 -13.76 6.87
N ASP A 8 -2.46 -12.91 7.84
CA ASP A 8 -3.20 -11.67 7.61
C ASP A 8 -2.24 -10.67 6.97
N PHE A 9 -2.07 -10.77 5.65
CA PHE A 9 -1.38 -9.76 4.85
C PHE A 9 -2.20 -8.48 4.90
N ASN A 10 -1.83 -7.55 5.78
CA ASN A 10 -2.39 -6.21 5.83
C ASN A 10 -1.76 -5.34 4.70
N GLY A 11 -1.80 -5.85 3.47
CA GLY A 11 -1.27 -5.21 2.26
C GLY A 11 -2.19 -4.14 1.67
N SER A 12 -3.30 -3.85 2.35
CA SER A 12 -4.32 -2.89 1.92
C SER A 12 -3.76 -1.50 1.64
N GLY A 13 -2.77 -1.05 2.43
CA GLY A 13 -2.09 0.22 2.19
C GLY A 13 -1.36 0.27 0.84
N MET A 14 -0.63 -0.79 0.50
CA MET A 14 0.06 -0.90 -0.79
C MET A 14 -0.91 -1.02 -1.96
N ALA A 15 -2.00 -1.79 -1.80
CA ALA A 15 -3.03 -1.89 -2.84
C ALA A 15 -3.65 -0.53 -3.16
N ILE A 16 -3.99 0.25 -2.13
CA ILE A 16 -4.53 1.62 -2.28
C ILE A 16 -3.50 2.54 -2.93
N GLY A 17 -2.25 2.52 -2.44
CA GLY A 17 -1.17 3.35 -2.97
C GLY A 17 -0.88 3.09 -4.44
N ILE A 18 -0.78 1.82 -4.85
CA ILE A 18 -0.55 1.43 -6.24
C ILE A 18 -1.72 1.89 -7.13
N CYS A 19 -2.97 1.64 -6.73
CA CYS A 19 -4.14 2.06 -7.52
C CYS A 19 -4.17 3.58 -7.74
N ILE A 20 -3.94 4.36 -6.69
CA ILE A 20 -3.89 5.82 -6.77
C ILE A 20 -2.71 6.28 -7.64
N GLY A 21 -1.52 5.71 -7.42
CA GLY A 21 -0.32 6.05 -8.17
C GLY A 21 -0.43 5.76 -9.66
N VAL A 22 -1.04 4.64 -10.04
CA VAL A 22 -1.29 4.29 -11.45
C VAL A 22 -2.27 5.28 -12.06
N VAL A 23 -3.39 5.59 -11.40
CA VAL A 23 -4.36 6.57 -11.92
C VAL A 23 -3.70 7.94 -12.12
N ILE A 24 -2.95 8.44 -11.13
CA ILE A 24 -2.24 9.72 -11.22
C ILE A 24 -1.17 9.69 -12.34
N GLY A 25 -0.41 8.59 -12.42
CA GLY A 25 0.63 8.42 -13.45
C GLY A 25 0.06 8.41 -14.87
N LEU A 26 -1.12 7.81 -15.05
CA LEU A 26 -1.86 7.84 -16.32
C LEU A 26 -2.39 9.24 -16.63
N LEU A 27 -2.90 9.98 -15.64
CA LEU A 27 -3.39 11.35 -15.82
C LEU A 27 -2.27 12.36 -16.17
N MET A 28 -1.05 12.07 -15.73
CA MET A 28 0.13 12.92 -15.98
C MET A 28 0.93 12.49 -17.22
N ASP A 29 0.50 11.45 -17.94
CA ASP A 29 1.26 10.77 -18.99
C ASP A 29 2.70 10.40 -18.53
N ASN A 30 2.88 10.19 -17.23
CA ASN A 30 4.16 9.88 -16.60
C ASN A 30 3.98 8.80 -15.55
N LEU A 31 3.90 7.55 -16.04
CA LEU A 31 3.75 6.39 -15.19
C LEU A 31 4.89 6.23 -14.15
N PRO A 32 6.17 6.52 -14.45
CA PRO A 32 7.24 6.45 -13.45
C PRO A 32 6.99 7.35 -12.23
N ILE A 33 6.54 8.58 -12.42
CA ILE A 33 6.23 9.50 -11.32
C ILE A 33 5.03 9.00 -10.52
N GLY A 34 3.99 8.50 -11.20
CA GLY A 34 2.79 7.96 -10.56
C GLY A 34 3.08 6.73 -9.70
N ILE A 35 3.90 5.80 -10.20
CA ILE A 35 4.34 4.63 -9.44
C ILE A 35 5.18 5.06 -8.23
N GLY A 36 6.10 6.01 -8.38
CA GLY A 36 6.90 6.53 -7.27
C GLY A 36 6.05 7.13 -6.15
N ILE A 37 5.07 7.95 -6.51
CA ILE A 37 4.09 8.53 -5.57
C ILE A 37 3.23 7.43 -4.94
N GLY A 38 2.72 6.49 -5.74
CA GLY A 38 1.87 5.41 -5.28
C GLY A 38 2.56 4.48 -4.27
N VAL A 39 3.83 4.15 -4.51
CA VAL A 39 4.65 3.37 -3.59
C VAL A 39 4.92 4.15 -2.30
N ALA A 40 5.26 5.44 -2.39
CA ALA A 40 5.48 6.28 -1.20
C ALA A 40 4.21 6.40 -0.34
N LEU A 41 3.05 6.62 -0.96
CA LEU A 41 1.76 6.67 -0.28
C LEU A 41 1.39 5.31 0.31
N GLY A 42 1.52 4.23 -0.46
CA GLY A 42 1.18 2.88 0.00
C GLY A 42 2.06 2.40 1.15
N ALA A 43 3.35 2.73 1.11
CA ALA A 43 4.29 2.46 2.20
C ALA A 43 3.98 3.30 3.45
N GLY A 44 3.68 4.59 3.29
CA GLY A 44 3.32 5.45 4.42
C GLY A 44 2.01 5.04 5.10
N LEU A 45 0.99 4.69 4.31
CA LEU A 45 -0.32 4.27 4.81
C LEU A 45 -0.27 2.86 5.41
N GLY A 46 0.53 1.98 4.83
CA GLY A 46 0.86 0.65 5.38
C GLY A 46 1.66 0.73 6.69
N ALA A 47 2.64 1.62 6.78
CA ALA A 47 3.43 1.85 8.00
C ALA A 47 2.57 2.41 9.14
N SER A 48 1.74 3.42 8.86
CA SER A 48 0.82 4.02 9.85
C SER A 48 -0.22 3.02 10.37
N SER A 49 -0.66 2.08 9.52
CA SER A 49 -1.60 1.04 9.92
C SER A 49 -0.97 -0.03 10.82
N ASN A 50 0.33 -0.28 10.68
CA ASN A 50 1.07 -1.21 11.55
C ASN A 50 1.30 -0.64 12.95
N ASP A 51 1.46 0.67 13.09
CA ASP A 51 1.58 1.32 14.40
C ASP A 51 0.29 1.23 15.24
N LYS A 52 -0.88 1.15 14.60
CA LYS A 52 -2.17 0.99 15.30
C LYS A 52 -2.45 -0.41 15.84
N THR A 53 -1.56 -1.38 15.59
CA THR A 53 -1.63 -2.71 16.25
C THR A 53 -0.86 -2.72 17.59
N LYS A 54 -0.16 -1.63 17.94
CA LYS A 54 0.64 -1.51 19.16
C LYS A 54 0.03 -0.55 20.20
N LYS A 55 -1.30 -0.43 20.27
CA LYS A 55 -2.01 0.34 21.30
C LYS A 55 -3.15 -0.45 21.92
#